data_AF-A0A1K1KLT4-F1
#
_entry.id   AF-A0A1K1KLT4-F1
#
_cell.length_a   1.000
_cell.length_b   1.000
_cell.length_c   1.000
_cell.angle_alpha   90.00
_cell.angle_beta   90.00
_cell.angle_gamma   90.00
#
_symmetry.space_group_name_H-M   'P 1'
#
loop_
_entity.id
_entity.type
_entity.pdbx_description
1 polymer ?
#
loop_
_entity_poly.entity_id
_entity_poly.type
_entity_poly.pdbx_seq_one_letter_code
_entity_poly.pdbx_strand_id
1 'polypeptide(L)'
;MSRKTFLVARCGRFDLRLDLHTLVLYQDFLADVFPDRCFQLSMLEVLSFLDVVDKFNTEQLKIQQGIGDPYWCQKLLAYIEKSYLVKEIELSR
;
A
#
# COMPACT_ATOMS: atom_id res chain seq x y z
N MET A 1 -6.07 19.49 13.05
CA MET A 1 -6.79 18.94 11.87
C MET A 1 -6.54 17.43 11.85
N SER A 2 -7.59 16.60 11.82
CA SER A 2 -7.42 15.15 11.72
C SER A 2 -6.66 14.82 10.43
N ARG A 3 -5.50 14.16 10.54
CA ARG A 3 -4.74 13.68 9.37
C ARG A 3 -5.68 12.81 8.54
N LYS A 4 -5.89 13.17 7.26
CA LYS A 4 -6.72 12.37 6.35
C LYS A 4 -5.81 11.40 5.59
N THR A 5 -5.68 10.19 6.12
CA THR A 5 -5.12 9.06 5.39
C THR A 5 -6.21 8.44 4.52
N PHE A 6 -5.92 8.16 3.26
CA PHE A 6 -6.85 7.51 2.33
C PHE A 6 -6.51 6.03 2.20
N LEU A 7 -7.49 5.14 2.39
CA LEU A 7 -7.31 3.72 2.04
C LEU A 7 -7.20 3.60 0.52
N VAL A 8 -6.07 3.09 0.03
CA VAL A 8 -5.80 2.98 -1.42
C VAL A 8 -5.84 1.54 -1.92
N ALA A 9 -5.53 0.55 -1.08
CA ALA A 9 -5.70 -0.86 -1.40
C ALA A 9 -6.03 -1.67 -0.14
N ARG A 10 -6.89 -2.67 -0.27
CA ARG A 10 -7.18 -3.67 0.78
C ARG A 10 -6.77 -5.04 0.28
N CYS A 11 -5.60 -5.48 0.72
CA CYS A 11 -5.11 -6.83 0.47
C CYS A 11 -5.49 -7.67 1.68
N GLY A 12 -6.02 -8.88 1.52
CA GLY A 12 -6.61 -9.63 2.65
C GLY A 12 -5.73 -9.81 3.91
N ARG A 13 -4.41 -9.55 3.83
CA ARG A 13 -3.47 -9.56 4.96
C ARG A 13 -2.95 -8.18 5.39
N PHE A 14 -3.12 -7.13 4.59
CA PHE A 14 -2.67 -5.78 4.90
C PHE A 14 -3.49 -4.71 4.15
N ASP A 15 -3.73 -3.58 4.79
CA ASP A 15 -4.29 -2.39 4.18
C ASP A 15 -3.16 -1.42 3.80
N LEU A 16 -3.30 -0.73 2.67
CA LEU A 16 -2.42 0.38 2.30
C LEU A 16 -3.18 1.68 2.45
N ARG A 17 -2.60 2.62 3.20
CA ARG A 17 -3.15 3.96 3.35
C ARG A 17 -2.13 5.01 2.94
N LEU A 18 -2.59 6.07 2.31
CA LEU A 18 -1.73 7.14 1.83
C LEU A 18 -2.16 8.46 2.46
N ASP A 19 -1.23 9.15 3.11
CA ASP A 19 -1.38 10.55 3.48
C ASP A 19 -0.77 11.42 2.37
N LEU A 20 -1.63 12.11 1.62
CA LEU A 20 -1.20 12.98 0.51
C LEU A 20 -0.58 14.30 0.99
N HIS A 21 -0.80 14.69 2.24
CA HIS A 21 -0.23 15.90 2.80
C HIS A 21 1.20 15.66 3.29
N THR A 22 1.44 14.54 3.98
CA THR A 22 2.78 14.17 4.45
C THR A 22 3.54 13.29 3.46
N LEU A 23 2.89 12.83 2.39
CA LEU A 23 3.43 11.88 1.40
C LEU A 23 3.92 10.58 2.06
N VAL A 24 3.18 10.10 3.05
CA VAL A 24 3.53 8.87 3.78
C VAL A 24 2.59 7.75 3.35
N LEU A 25 3.17 6.64 2.92
CA LEU A 25 2.48 5.38 2.70
C LEU A 25 2.54 4.55 3.98
N TYR A 26 1.39 4.18 4.50
CA TYR A 26 1.19 3.29 5.62
C TYR A 26 0.82 1.91 5.08
N GLN A 27 1.48 0.89 5.60
CA GLN A 27 1.18 -0.51 5.36
C GLN A 27 0.77 -1.11 6.70
N ASP A 28 -0.54 -1.23 6.88
CA ASP A 28 -1.15 -1.73 8.11
C ASP A 28 -1.39 -3.24 7.97
N PHE A 29 -0.70 -4.07 8.75
CA PHE A 29 -0.88 -5.52 8.68
C PHE A 29 -2.07 -5.95 9.57
N LEU A 30 -2.97 -6.76 9.00
CA LEU A 30 -4.21 -7.17 9.68
C LEU A 30 -4.01 -8.29 10.71
N ALA A 31 -2.80 -8.85 10.80
CA ALA A 31 -2.45 -9.90 11.75
C ALA A 31 -1.22 -9.46 12.54
N ASP A 32 -1.22 -9.71 13.85
CA ASP A 32 -0.14 -9.36 14.83
C ASP A 32 1.24 -10.01 14.53
N VAL A 33 1.38 -10.66 13.37
CA VAL A 33 2.60 -11.35 12.95
C VAL A 33 3.63 -10.39 12.35
N PHE A 34 3.17 -9.28 11.76
CA PHE A 34 4.05 -8.28 11.13
C PHE A 34 3.78 -6.89 11.72
N PRO A 35 4.84 -6.12 12.04
CA PRO A 35 4.66 -4.74 12.46
C PRO A 35 4.14 -3.90 11.30
N ASP A 36 3.28 -2.92 11.60
CA ASP A 36 2.90 -1.89 10.64
C ASP A 36 4.12 -1.10 10.17
N ARG A 37 4.12 -0.71 8.90
CA ARG A 37 5.27 -0.07 8.25
C ARG A 37 4.86 1.24 7.62
N CYS A 38 5.78 2.20 7.61
CA CYS A 38 5.56 3.52 7.06
C CYS A 38 6.69 3.88 6.11
N PHE A 39 6.37 4.47 4.96
CA PHE A 39 7.34 4.82 3.93
C PHE A 39 7.18 6.29 3.52
N GLN A 40 8.27 7.05 3.57
CA GLN A 40 8.28 8.42 3.07
C GLN A 40 8.44 8.43 1.55
N LEU A 41 7.45 8.96 0.85
CA LEU A 41 7.46 9.08 -0.60
C LEU A 41 7.71 10.53 -1.02
N SER A 42 8.26 10.70 -2.22
CA SER A 42 8.19 11.96 -2.97
C SER A 42 6.87 12.06 -3.75
N MET A 43 6.52 13.26 -4.23
CA MET A 43 5.31 13.46 -5.03
C MET A 43 5.29 12.59 -6.30
N LEU A 44 6.43 12.44 -6.98
CA LEU A 44 6.53 11.58 -8.17
C LEU A 44 6.28 10.11 -7.84
N GLU A 45 6.78 9.65 -6.70
CA GLU A 45 6.56 8.28 -6.25
C GLU A 45 5.11 8.05 -5.83
N VAL A 46 4.47 9.04 -5.20
CA VAL A 46 3.04 9.00 -4.92
C VAL A 46 2.24 8.83 -6.21
N LEU A 47 2.53 9.61 -7.25
CA LEU A 47 1.85 9.49 -8.54
C LEU A 47 2.09 8.13 -9.19
N SER A 48 3.34 7.67 -9.21
CA SER A 48 3.68 6.34 -9.73
C SER A 48 3.02 5.22 -8.92
N PHE A 49 2.93 5.36 -7.62
CA PHE A 49 2.32 4.39 -6.72
C PHE A 49 0.81 4.31 -6.94
N LEU A 50 0.13 5.44 -7.16
CA LEU A 50 -1.30 5.46 -7.45
C LEU A 50 -1.65 4.73 -8.76
N ASP A 51 -0.84 4.88 -9.82
CA ASP A 51 -1.01 4.12 -11.07
C ASP A 51 -0.83 2.60 -10.85
N VAL A 52 0.13 2.22 -10.00
CA VAL A 52 0.35 0.81 -9.64
C VAL A 52 -0.83 0.27 -8.84
N VAL A 53 -1.30 1.00 -7.83
CA VAL A 53 -2.44 0.60 -7.00
C VAL A 53 -3.72 0.47 -7.81
N ASP A 54 -3.96 1.34 -8.79
CA ASP A 54 -5.13 1.24 -9.67
C ASP A 54 -5.15 -0.08 -10.48
N LYS A 55 -3.99 -0.50 -10.98
CA LYS A 55 -3.82 -1.81 -11.66
C LYS A 55 -4.12 -2.97 -10.71
N PHE A 56 -3.66 -2.90 -9.47
CA PHE A 56 -3.92 -3.95 -8.48
C PHE A 56 -5.38 -3.98 -8.01
N ASN A 57 -6.03 -2.82 -7.83
CA ASN A 57 -7.45 -2.76 -7.52
C ASN A 57 -8.31 -3.32 -8.66
N THR A 58 -7.91 -3.06 -9.92
CA THR A 58 -8.53 -3.70 -11.09
C THR A 58 -8.36 -5.23 -11.04
N GLU A 59 -7.19 -5.71 -10.65
CA GLU A 59 -6.93 -7.16 -10.51
C GLU A 59 -7.74 -7.78 -9.36
N GLN A 60 -7.92 -7.06 -8.25
CA GLN A 60 -8.80 -7.47 -7.15
C GLN A 60 -10.25 -7.67 -7.63
N LEU A 61 -10.77 -6.79 -8.48
CA LEU A 61 -12.10 -6.94 -9.06
C LEU A 61 -12.20 -8.20 -9.93
N LYS A 62 -11.16 -8.53 -10.71
CA LYS A 62 -11.10 -9.78 -11.49
C LYS A 62 -11.06 -11.01 -10.61
N ILE A 63 -10.40 -10.93 -9.45
CA ILE A 63 -10.39 -12.02 -8.46
C ILE A 63 -11.78 -12.30 -7.90
N GLN A 64 -12.55 -11.25 -7.61
CA GLN A 64 -13.95 -11.40 -7.18
C GLN A 64 -14.82 -12.07 -8.25
N GLN A 65 -14.43 -11.96 -9.52
CA GLN A 65 -15.08 -12.62 -10.67
C GLN A 65 -14.51 -14.02 -10.98
N GLY A 66 -13.51 -14.50 -10.23
CA GLY A 66 -12.91 -15.82 -10.41
C GLY A 66 -11.94 -15.95 -11.60
N ILE A 67 -11.50 -14.83 -12.19
CA ILE A 67 -10.63 -14.81 -13.39
C ILE A 67 -9.32 -14.04 -13.20
N GLY A 68 -9.08 -13.48 -12.02
CA GLY A 68 -7.88 -12.69 -11.72
C GLY A 68 -6.70 -13.53 -11.24
N ASP A 69 -5.54 -12.89 -11.16
CA ASP A 69 -4.31 -13.48 -10.61
C ASP A 69 -4.38 -13.64 -9.08
N PRO A 70 -4.44 -14.86 -8.51
CA PRO A 70 -4.61 -15.07 -7.07
C PRO A 70 -3.44 -14.57 -6.23
N TYR A 71 -2.29 -14.30 -6.86
CA TYR A 71 -1.08 -13.81 -6.20
C TYR A 71 -0.91 -12.29 -6.27
N TRP A 72 -1.91 -11.55 -6.76
CA TRP A 72 -1.84 -10.09 -6.92
C TRP A 72 -1.43 -9.36 -5.64
N CYS A 73 -1.99 -9.74 -4.48
CA CYS A 73 -1.64 -9.18 -3.17
C CYS A 73 -0.14 -9.33 -2.85
N GLN A 74 0.42 -10.51 -3.14
CA GLN A 74 1.83 -10.81 -2.86
C GLN A 74 2.75 -10.04 -3.83
N LYS A 75 2.32 -9.87 -5.08
CA LYS A 75 3.04 -9.04 -6.06
C LYS A 75 3.06 -7.57 -5.65
N LEU A 76 1.96 -7.03 -5.11
CA LEU A 76 1.91 -5.67 -4.58
C LEU A 76 2.82 -5.52 -3.35
N LEU A 77 2.80 -6.47 -2.42
CA LEU A 77 3.72 -6.48 -1.27
C LEU A 77 5.19 -6.45 -1.73
N ALA A 78 5.56 -7.35 -2.64
CA ALA A 78 6.93 -7.42 -3.17
C ALA A 78 7.33 -6.16 -3.95
N TYR A 79 6.39 -5.48 -4.62
CA TYR A 79 6.64 -4.20 -5.26
C TYR A 79 7.01 -3.13 -4.22
N ILE A 80 6.21 -3.00 -3.15
CA ILE A 80 6.46 -2.03 -2.07
C ILE A 80 7.81 -2.30 -1.40
N GLU A 81 8.12 -3.56 -1.11
CA GLU A 81 9.40 -3.93 -0.51
C GLU A 81 10.58 -3.60 -1.43
N LYS A 82 10.48 -3.85 -2.73
CA LYS A 82 11.57 -3.53 -3.66
C LYS A 82 11.72 -2.02 -3.89
N SER A 83 10.62 -1.29 -3.92
CA SER A 83 10.62 0.13 -4.30
C SER A 83 10.84 1.07 -3.12
N TYR A 84 10.36 0.71 -1.92
CA TYR A 84 10.24 1.65 -0.81
C TYR A 84 10.89 1.20 0.50
N LEU A 85 11.39 -0.04 0.62
CA LEU A 85 12.03 -0.54 1.85
C LEU A 85 13.16 0.38 2.37
N VAL A 86 13.95 0.96 1.46
CA VAL A 86 15.03 1.90 1.83
C VAL A 86 14.53 3.26 2.34
N LYS A 87 13.21 3.51 2.25
CA LYS A 87 12.52 4.75 2.67
C LYS A 87 11.59 4.53 3.85
N GLU A 88 11.73 3.39 4.51
CA GLU A 88 11.00 3.10 5.73
C GLU A 88 11.36 4.12 6.82
N ILE A 89 10.34 4.62 7.49
CA ILE A 89 10.47 5.61 8.57
C ILE A 89 9.76 5.10 9.82
N GLU A 90 10.35 5.39 10.98
CA GLU A 90 9.64 5.24 12.25
C GLU A 90 8.79 6.50 12.47
N LEU A 91 7.47 6.34 12.57
CA LEU A 91 6.63 7.42 13.05
C LEU A 91 6.72 7.45 14.57
N SER A 92 7.48 8.42 15.10
CA SER A 92 7.40 8.79 16.52
C SER A 92 5.94 9.10 16.87
N ARG A 93 5.35 8.24 17.71
CA ARG A 93 3.99 8.35 18.25
C ARG A 93 3.85 9.56 19.17
#